data_AF-A0A1T5EWS5-F1
#
_entry.id   AF-A0A1T5EWS5-F1
#
_cell.length_a   1.000
_cell.length_b   1.000
_cell.length_c   1.000
_cell.angle_alpha   90.00
_cell.angle_beta   90.00
_cell.angle_gamma   90.00
#
_symmetry.space_group_name_H-M   'P 1'
#
loop_
_entity.id
_entity.type
_entity.pdbx_description
1 polymer ?
#
loop_
_entity_poly.entity_id
_entity_poly.type
_entity_poly.pdbx_seq_one_letter_code
_entity_poly.pdbx_strand_id
1 'polypeptide(L)'
;MSDSACPEAPRSYHGQDTIYWILQIKPHCPAYGINGLQVGQLPSPAARFMCNPLVSANHGGNSIHLRDLGRHGVRLHGRFQGANDGVLAFSDDFPHRLALSEAGFGQRLKLKAEAYRFSPPPN
;
A
#
# COMPACT_ATOMS: atom_id res chain seq x y z
N MET A 1 -8.62 -10.75 -5.61
CA MET A 1 -7.62 -10.09 -4.75
C MET A 1 -8.37 -9.00 -3.99
N SER A 2 -8.28 -8.96 -2.66
CA SER A 2 -8.95 -7.92 -1.87
C SER A 2 -7.95 -6.81 -1.61
N ASP A 3 -8.21 -5.60 -2.13
CA ASP A 3 -7.34 -4.42 -1.93
C ASP A 3 -7.42 -3.84 -0.51
N SER A 4 -8.24 -4.44 0.37
CA SER A 4 -8.53 -3.96 1.72
C SER A 4 -7.34 -3.91 2.69
N ALA A 5 -6.18 -4.46 2.32
CA ALA A 5 -4.97 -4.46 3.15
C ALA A 5 -3.78 -3.74 2.50
N CYS A 6 -4.00 -3.02 1.40
CA CYS A 6 -2.95 -2.24 0.74
C CYS A 6 -2.58 -1.05 1.62
N PRO A 7 -1.29 -0.76 1.81
CA PRO A 7 -0.88 0.35 2.67
C PRO A 7 -1.31 1.68 2.05
N GLU A 8 -1.93 2.55 2.84
CA GLU A 8 -1.97 3.97 2.53
C GLU A 8 -0.54 4.51 2.53
N ALA A 9 -0.22 5.42 1.60
CA ALA A 9 1.02 6.17 1.64
C ALA A 9 0.73 7.63 1.26
N PRO A 10 1.39 8.62 1.90
CA PRO A 10 1.19 10.01 1.53
C PRO A 10 1.67 10.23 0.09
N ARG A 11 1.09 11.19 -0.64
CA ARG A 11 1.61 11.54 -1.97
C ARG A 11 3.04 12.04 -1.89
N SER A 12 3.31 12.92 -0.92
CA SER A 12 4.61 13.52 -0.68
C SER A 12 5.12 13.16 0.72
N TYR A 13 6.39 12.77 0.80
CA TYR A 13 7.11 12.51 2.04
C TYR A 13 8.46 13.22 1.97
N HIS A 14 8.79 14.03 3.00
CA HIS A 14 10.00 14.87 3.00
C HIS A 14 10.21 15.68 1.70
N GLY A 15 9.15 16.26 1.16
CA GLY A 15 9.20 17.11 -0.03
C GLY A 15 9.38 16.37 -1.36
N GLN A 16 9.44 15.04 -1.36
CA GLN A 16 9.54 14.21 -2.55
C GLN A 16 8.34 13.29 -2.68
N ASP A 17 8.02 12.92 -3.92
CA ASP A 17 6.94 12.01 -4.22
C ASP A 17 7.19 10.61 -3.61
N THR A 18 6.13 9.94 -3.15
CA THR A 18 6.26 8.54 -2.68
C THR A 18 6.82 7.62 -3.77
N ILE A 19 6.49 7.86 -5.04
CA ILE A 19 7.08 7.12 -6.16
C ILE A 19 8.57 7.43 -6.32
N TYR A 20 9.02 8.66 -6.05
CA TYR A 20 10.45 8.98 -6.03
C TYR A 20 11.19 8.12 -5.01
N TRP A 21 10.71 8.04 -3.76
CA TRP A 21 11.34 7.21 -2.74
C TRP A 21 11.39 5.73 -3.12
N ILE A 22 10.30 5.21 -3.68
CA ILE A 22 10.25 3.83 -4.18
C ILE A 22 11.36 3.59 -5.21
N LEU A 23 11.53 4.51 -6.18
CA LEU A 23 12.52 4.38 -7.23
C LEU A 23 13.96 4.52 -6.72
N GLN A 24 14.22 5.36 -5.71
CA GLN A 24 15.53 5.49 -5.09
C GLN A 24 15.90 4.25 -4.26
N ILE A 25 14.95 3.67 -3.53
CA ILE A 25 15.23 2.57 -2.59
C ILE A 25 15.30 1.22 -3.32
N LYS A 26 14.47 1.02 -4.34
CA LYS A 26 14.30 -0.26 -5.05
C LYS A 26 15.62 -0.89 -5.55
N PRO A 27 16.57 -0.17 -6.16
CA PRO A 27 17.83 -0.75 -6.64
C PRO A 27 18.70 -1.32 -5.52
N HIS A 28 18.57 -0.80 -4.29
CA HIS A 28 19.45 -1.11 -3.18
C HIS A 28 18.82 -2.09 -2.17
N CYS A 29 17.61 -2.58 -2.43
CA CYS A 29 16.88 -3.44 -1.50
C CYS A 29 16.05 -4.51 -2.22
N PRO A 30 16.66 -5.63 -2.66
CA PRO A 30 15.97 -6.70 -3.40
C PRO A 30 14.88 -7.41 -2.57
N ALA A 31 14.85 -7.20 -1.26
CA ALA A 31 13.91 -7.84 -0.34
C ALA A 31 12.48 -7.25 -0.35
N TYR A 32 12.15 -6.24 -1.20
CA TYR A 32 10.88 -5.52 -1.09
C TYR A 32 10.08 -5.50 -2.40
N GLY A 33 8.92 -6.14 -2.35
CA GLY A 33 7.91 -6.27 -3.40
C GLY A 33 7.18 -4.98 -3.76
N ILE A 34 7.95 -3.97 -4.19
CA ILE A 34 7.45 -2.87 -5.03
C ILE A 34 8.03 -3.13 -6.41
N ASN A 35 7.44 -4.10 -7.10
CA ASN A 35 8.13 -4.95 -8.06
C ASN A 35 8.75 -4.18 -9.24
N GLY A 36 10.08 -4.16 -9.29
CA GLY A 36 10.79 -4.47 -10.52
C GLY A 36 11.74 -5.65 -10.34
N LEU A 37 11.42 -6.53 -9.39
CA LEU A 37 11.97 -7.86 -9.37
C LEU A 37 11.53 -8.55 -10.65
N GLN A 38 12.49 -9.13 -11.37
CA GLN A 38 12.15 -10.03 -12.46
C GLN A 38 11.43 -11.25 -11.87
N VAL A 39 10.63 -11.93 -12.69
CA VAL A 39 9.86 -13.12 -12.29
C VAL A 39 10.69 -14.13 -11.48
N GLY A 40 11.95 -14.36 -11.87
CA GLY A 40 12.85 -15.32 -11.21
C GLY A 40 13.42 -14.85 -9.85
N GLN A 41 13.19 -13.60 -9.46
CA GLN A 41 13.70 -13.00 -8.22
C GLN A 41 12.61 -12.80 -7.17
N LEU A 42 11.38 -13.23 -7.45
CA LEU A 42 10.28 -13.12 -6.49
C LEU A 42 10.46 -14.15 -5.35
N PRO A 43 10.24 -13.76 -4.09
CA PRO A 43 10.37 -14.67 -2.94
C PRO A 43 9.31 -15.78 -2.94
N SER A 44 8.22 -15.60 -3.69
CA SER A 44 7.22 -16.62 -4.00
C SER A 44 6.36 -16.18 -5.19
N PRO A 45 5.65 -17.10 -5.88
CA PRO A 45 4.68 -16.73 -6.91
C PRO A 45 3.59 -15.78 -6.40
N ALA A 46 3.22 -15.89 -5.11
CA ALA A 46 2.22 -15.03 -4.48
C ALA A 46 2.63 -13.55 -4.42
N ALA A 47 3.94 -13.26 -4.45
CA ALA A 47 4.46 -11.89 -4.44
C ALA A 47 4.06 -11.05 -5.67
N ARG A 48 3.59 -11.69 -6.76
CA ARG A 48 3.00 -10.99 -7.92
C ARG A 48 1.68 -10.31 -7.61
N PHE A 49 0.97 -10.82 -6.61
CA PHE A 49 -0.34 -10.32 -6.19
C PHE A 49 -0.24 -9.39 -4.99
N MET A 50 0.96 -8.93 -4.64
CA MET A 50 1.10 -7.82 -3.71
C MET A 50 0.60 -6.55 -4.37
N CYS A 51 -0.29 -5.84 -3.69
CA CYS A 51 -0.78 -4.56 -4.20
C CYS A 51 0.24 -3.44 -3.99
N ASN A 52 0.13 -2.44 -4.86
CA ASN A 52 0.82 -1.17 -4.71
C ASN A 52 0.20 -0.36 -3.58
N PRO A 53 0.95 0.54 -2.93
CA PRO A 53 0.38 1.47 -1.96
C PRO A 53 -0.69 2.35 -2.59
N LEU A 54 -1.66 2.77 -1.78
CA LEU A 54 -2.68 3.75 -2.12
C LEU A 54 -2.05 5.14 -1.99
N VAL A 55 -1.66 5.75 -3.12
CA VAL A 55 -0.87 7.00 -3.12
C VAL A 55 -1.69 8.24 -3.52
N SER A 56 -2.77 8.06 -4.29
CA SER A 56 -3.56 9.18 -4.82
C SER A 56 -5.05 8.89 -4.82
N ALA A 57 -5.84 9.90 -4.46
CA ALA A 57 -7.30 9.93 -4.62
C ALA A 57 -7.72 10.44 -6.02
N ASN A 58 -9.02 10.33 -6.31
CA ASN A 58 -9.62 10.98 -7.48
C ASN A 58 -9.43 12.51 -7.39
N HIS A 59 -9.23 13.19 -8.53
CA HIS A 59 -8.90 14.64 -8.65
C HIS A 59 -7.43 15.07 -8.48
N GLY A 60 -6.49 14.33 -9.07
CA GLY A 60 -5.20 14.94 -9.44
C GLY A 60 -4.08 14.85 -8.38
N GLY A 61 -4.07 13.81 -7.55
CA GLY A 61 -2.84 13.40 -6.84
C GLY A 61 -2.76 13.78 -5.36
N ASN A 62 -3.84 14.17 -4.71
CA ASN A 62 -3.86 14.31 -3.25
C ASN A 62 -3.74 12.93 -2.57
N SER A 63 -3.12 12.90 -1.40
CA SER A 63 -3.10 11.71 -0.54
C SER A 63 -4.52 11.17 -0.35
N ILE A 64 -4.64 9.85 -0.35
CA ILE A 64 -5.90 9.16 -0.05
C ILE A 64 -5.86 8.63 1.38
N HIS A 65 -6.96 8.83 2.11
CA HIS A 65 -7.23 8.16 3.37
C HIS A 65 -8.56 7.43 3.28
N LEU A 66 -8.57 6.13 3.56
CA LEU A 66 -9.77 5.28 3.49
C LEU A 66 -10.86 5.80 4.44
N ARG A 67 -10.48 6.38 5.58
CA ARG A 67 -11.44 7.02 6.50
C ARG A 67 -12.16 8.20 5.86
N ASP A 68 -11.52 8.94 4.95
CA ASP A 68 -12.17 10.06 4.26
C ASP A 68 -13.22 9.57 3.27
N LEU A 69 -12.99 8.42 2.62
CA LEU A 69 -14.03 7.78 1.80
C LEU A 69 -15.26 7.43 2.67
N GLY A 70 -15.01 6.88 3.86
CA GLY A 70 -16.06 6.59 4.85
C GLY A 70 -16.86 7.84 5.26
N ARG A 71 -16.17 8.94 5.53
CA ARG A 71 -16.78 10.24 5.87
C ARG A 71 -17.61 10.81 4.71
N HIS A 72 -17.23 10.53 3.46
CA HIS A 72 -17.98 10.93 2.27
C HIS A 72 -19.09 9.95 1.85
N GLY A 73 -19.47 9.02 2.73
CA GLY A 73 -20.62 8.13 2.53
C GLY A 73 -20.30 6.79 1.86
N VAL A 74 -19.02 6.48 1.61
CA VAL A 74 -18.63 5.16 1.12
C VAL A 74 -18.69 4.15 2.27
N ARG A 75 -19.41 3.04 2.07
CA ARG A 75 -19.42 1.93 3.03
C ARG A 75 -18.24 1.00 2.76
N LEU A 76 -17.29 0.97 3.69
CA LEU A 76 -16.16 0.06 3.65
C LEU A 76 -16.51 -1.23 4.40
N HIS A 77 -16.19 -2.36 3.78
CA HIS A 77 -16.45 -3.70 4.31
C HIS A 77 -15.17 -4.53 4.35
N GLY A 78 -15.20 -5.65 5.08
CA GLY A 78 -14.12 -6.61 5.09
C GLY A 78 -14.01 -7.36 3.76
N ARG A 79 -13.34 -8.52 3.77
CA ARG A 79 -13.22 -9.35 2.57
C ARG A 79 -14.59 -9.86 2.13
N PHE A 80 -14.90 -9.69 0.85
CA PHE A 80 -16.07 -10.29 0.22
C PHE A 80 -16.01 -11.83 0.32
N GLN A 81 -17.10 -12.44 0.80
CA GLN A 81 -17.21 -13.89 1.02
C GLN A 81 -18.14 -14.57 0.01
N GLY A 82 -19.02 -13.81 -0.65
CA GLY A 82 -19.94 -14.33 -1.64
C GLY A 82 -21.25 -13.55 -1.67
N ALA A 83 -22.14 -13.96 -2.56
CA ALA A 83 -23.49 -13.45 -2.65
C ALA A 83 -24.47 -14.62 -2.65
N ASN A 84 -25.54 -14.54 -1.87
CA ASN A 84 -26.63 -15.51 -1.90
C ASN A 84 -27.97 -14.77 -1.91
N ASP A 85 -28.86 -15.12 -2.84
CA ASP A 85 -30.19 -14.51 -3.00
C ASP A 85 -30.19 -12.97 -2.94
N GLY A 86 -29.20 -12.34 -3.60
CA GLY A 86 -29.06 -10.88 -3.64
C GLY A 86 -28.43 -10.25 -2.39
N VAL A 87 -28.08 -11.05 -1.36
CA VAL A 87 -27.39 -10.59 -0.16
C VAL A 87 -25.89 -10.81 -0.30
N LEU A 88 -25.11 -9.74 -0.14
CA LEU A 88 -23.65 -9.80 -0.12
C LEU A 88 -23.15 -10.13 1.29
N ALA A 89 -22.25 -11.10 1.39
CA ALA A 89 -21.57 -11.46 2.63
C ALA A 89 -20.14 -10.90 2.64
N PHE A 90 -19.75 -10.31 3.77
CA PHE A 90 -18.41 -9.79 4.02
C PHE A 90 -17.93 -10.31 5.37
N SER A 91 -16.62 -10.50 5.54
CA SER A 91 -16.05 -10.80 6.85
C SER A 91 -16.04 -9.59 7.78
N ASP A 92 -16.08 -9.86 9.09
CA ASP A 92 -15.98 -8.85 10.15
C ASP A 92 -14.55 -8.36 10.44
N ASP A 93 -13.61 -8.63 9.54
CA ASP A 93 -12.19 -8.29 9.70
C ASP A 93 -11.83 -6.87 9.21
N PHE A 94 -12.83 -6.03 8.89
CA PHE A 94 -12.60 -4.67 8.40
C PHE A 94 -11.73 -3.82 9.34
N PRO A 95 -11.99 -3.75 10.68
CA PRO A 95 -11.17 -2.91 11.55
C PRO A 95 -9.70 -3.30 11.54
N HIS A 96 -9.41 -4.60 11.51
CA HIS A 96 -8.05 -5.12 11.43
C HIS A 96 -7.38 -4.78 10.10
N ARG A 97 -8.10 -4.94 8.98
CA ARG A 97 -7.60 -4.61 7.64
C ARG A 97 -7.31 -3.12 7.47
N LEU A 98 -8.20 -2.27 7.96
CA LEU A 98 -8.01 -0.82 7.95
C LEU A 98 -6.75 -0.44 8.75
N ALA A 99 -6.55 -1.01 9.94
CA ALA A 99 -5.35 -0.76 10.74
C ALA A 99 -4.07 -1.18 10.01
N LEU A 100 -4.07 -2.30 9.28
CA LEU A 100 -2.94 -2.71 8.45
C LEU A 100 -2.65 -1.72 7.32
N SER A 101 -3.69 -1.21 6.67
CA SER A 101 -3.58 -0.19 5.62
C SER A 101 -2.95 1.10 6.16
N GLU A 102 -3.45 1.59 7.29
CA GLU A 102 -3.00 2.84 7.92
C GLU A 102 -1.56 2.75 8.46
N ALA A 103 -1.18 1.61 9.04
CA ALA A 103 0.16 1.42 9.61
C ALA A 103 1.23 1.12 8.55
N GLY A 104 0.83 0.64 7.37
CA GLY A 104 1.72 -0.01 6.44
C GLY A 104 2.81 0.89 5.85
N PHE A 105 2.55 2.19 5.62
CA PHE A 105 3.61 3.13 5.20
C PHE A 105 4.68 3.29 6.28
N GLY A 106 4.26 3.52 7.52
CA GLY A 106 5.15 3.69 8.66
C GLY A 106 6.02 2.46 8.93
N GLN A 107 5.43 1.27 8.82
CA GLN A 107 6.12 0.00 9.07
C GLN A 107 7.04 -0.44 7.91
N ARG A 108 6.96 0.19 6.72
CA ARG A 108 7.67 -0.26 5.53
C ARG A 108 8.43 0.86 4.82
N LEU A 109 7.74 1.68 4.05
CA LEU A 109 8.38 2.64 3.14
C LEU A 109 9.03 3.78 3.91
N LYS A 110 8.39 4.28 4.99
CA LYS A 110 8.90 5.37 5.81
C LYS A 110 10.28 5.07 6.38
N LEU A 111 10.42 3.94 7.09
CA LEU A 111 11.68 3.53 7.73
C LEU A 111 12.82 3.44 6.72
N LYS A 112 12.53 3.01 5.49
CA LYS A 112 13.52 2.86 4.42
C LYS A 112 13.91 4.19 3.80
N ALA A 113 12.94 5.05 3.56
CA ALA A 113 13.21 6.40 3.09
C ALA A 113 14.05 7.17 4.12
N GLU A 114 13.78 7.00 5.41
CA GLU A 114 14.62 7.54 6.47
C GLU A 114 16.04 6.95 6.44
N ALA A 115 16.20 5.63 6.39
CA ALA A 115 17.51 4.99 6.30
C ALA A 115 18.31 5.45 5.09
N TYR A 116 17.68 5.50 3.90
CA TYR A 116 18.29 6.01 2.67
C TYR A 116 18.71 7.48 2.80
N ARG A 117 17.89 8.32 3.45
CA ARG A 117 18.19 9.74 3.64
C ARG A 117 19.37 9.97 4.60
N PHE A 118 19.54 9.11 5.61
CA PHE A 118 20.64 9.22 6.57
C PHE A 118 21.94 8.54 6.12
N SER A 119 21.83 7.48 5.32
CA SER A 119 22.98 6.71 4.85
C SER A 119 22.72 6.18 3.43
N PRO A 120 22.74 7.07 2.41
CA PRO A 120 22.57 6.63 1.03
C PRO A 120 23.75 5.72 0.63
N PRO A 121 23.49 4.65 -0.13
CA PRO A 121 24.56 3.84 -0.69
C PRO A 121 25.43 4.69 -1.63
N PRO A 122 26.73 4.37 -1.77
CA PRO A 122 27.60 5.04 -2.73
C PRO A 122 27.08 4.84 -4.16
N ASN A 123 27.25 5.87 -4.99
CA ASN A 123 26.83 5.90 -6.40
C ASN A 123 27.55 4.85 -7.25
#